data_AF-A0A660SS16-F1
#
_entry.id   AF-A0A660SS16-F1
#
_cell.length_a   1.000
_cell.length_b   1.000
_cell.length_c   1.000
_cell.angle_alpha   90.00
_cell.angle_beta   90.00
_cell.angle_gamma   90.00
#
_symmetry.space_group_name_H-M   'P 1'
#
loop_
_entity.id
_entity.type
_entity.pdbx_description
1 polymer ?
#
loop_
_entity_poly.entity_id
_entity_poly.type
_entity_poly.pdbx_seq_one_letter_code
_entity_poly.pdbx_strand_id
1 'polypeptide(L)' 'MKYRLLIAEDEEIDRIALHLLLSNEFPELEILDDADNGIEFVKIAEK' A
#
# COMPACT_ATOMS: atom_id res chain seq x y z
N MET A 1 -13.97 10.69 -6.50
CA MET A 1 -13.16 9.53 -6.93
C MET A 1 -11.91 9.51 -6.08
N LYS A 2 -11.55 8.35 -5.52
CA LYS A 2 -10.28 8.18 -4.80
C LYS A 2 -9.24 7.55 -5.72
N TYR A 3 -7.98 7.90 -5.56
CA TYR A 3 -6.88 7.19 -6.21
C TYR A 3 -6.58 5.94 -5.40
N ARG A 4 -6.40 4.81 -6.07
CA ARG A 4 -6.14 3.53 -5.42
C ARG A 4 -4.64 3.27 -5.41
N LEU A 5 -4.11 2.93 -4.24
CA LEU A 5 -2.70 2.68 -4.01
C LEU A 5 -2.50 1.26 -3.46
N LEU A 6 -1.39 0.65 -3.83
CA LEU A 6 -0.91 -0.60 -3.26
C LEU A 6 0.53 -0.39 -2.82
N ILE A 7 0.87 -0.81 -1.60
CA ILE A 7 2.21 -0.62 -1.04
C ILE A 7 3.02 -1.91 -1.25
N ALA A 8 4.23 -1.80 -1.77
CA ALA A 8 5.13 -2.93 -1.96
C ALA A 8 6.49 -2.57 -1.35
N GLU A 9 6.79 -3.16 -0.19
CA GLU A 9 7.93 -2.79 0.65
C GLU A 9 8.27 -3.97 1.55
N ASP A 10 9.52 -4.41 1.57
CA ASP A 10 9.92 -5.66 2.22
C ASP A 10 10.07 -5.54 3.74
N GLU A 11 10.26 -4.32 4.24
CA GLU A 11 10.28 -4.05 5.68
C GLU A 11 8.89 -3.71 6.25
N GLU A 12 8.43 -4.49 7.25
CA GLU A 12 7.12 -4.31 7.90
C GLU A 12 6.96 -2.92 8.53
N ILE A 13 8.04 -2.40 9.15
CA ILE A 13 8.02 -1.09 9.81
C ILE A 13 7.76 0.04 8.81
N ASP A 14 8.31 -0.06 7.60
CA ASP A 14 8.15 0.93 6.56
C ASP A 14 6.76 0.87 5.95
N ARG A 15 6.18 -0.34 5.77
CA ARG A 15 4.75 -0.48 5.40
C ARG A 15 3.83 0.20 6.38
N ILE A 16 4.02 -0.03 7.69
CA ILE A 16 3.22 0.61 8.75
C ILE A 16 3.38 2.13 8.71
N ALA A 17 4.61 2.63 8.56
CA ALA A 17 4.87 4.07 8.48
C ALA A 17 4.19 4.72 7.27
N LEU A 18 4.24 4.07 6.10
CA LEU A 18 3.57 4.51 4.89
C LEU A 18 2.05 4.55 5.07
N HIS A 19 1.45 3.51 5.65
CA HIS A 19 0.02 3.49 5.96
C HIS A 19 -0.40 4.68 6.83
N LEU A 20 0.35 4.96 7.91
CA LEU A 20 0.06 6.08 8.82
C LEU A 20 0.21 7.43 8.12
N LEU A 21 1.31 7.64 7.40
CA LEU A 21 1.58 8.90 6.70
C LEU A 21 0.51 9.18 5.63
N LEU A 22 0.24 8.18 4.79
CA LEU A 22 -0.66 8.33 3.64
C LEU A 22 -2.11 8.49 4.07
N SER A 23 -2.54 7.78 5.12
CA SER A 23 -3.90 7.91 5.66
C SER A 23 -4.15 9.28 6.30
N ASN A 24 -3.11 9.92 6.86
CA ASN A 24 -3.22 11.22 7.50
C ASN A 24 -3.15 12.39 6.51
N GLU A 25 -2.22 12.32 5.55
CA GLU A 25 -1.88 13.47 4.69
C GLU A 25 -2.63 13.45 3.35
N PHE A 26 -3.13 12.30 2.90
CA PHE A 26 -3.74 12.14 1.56
C PHE A 26 -5.09 11.40 1.62
N PRO A 27 -6.17 12.06 2.10
CA PRO A 27 -7.49 11.45 2.26
C PRO A 27 -8.15 11.01 0.94
N GLU A 28 -7.67 11.52 -0.20
CA GLU A 28 -8.06 11.11 -1.55
C GLU A 28 -7.48 9.76 -1.95
N LEU A 29 -6.52 9.22 -1.21
CA LEU A 29 -5.99 7.88 -1.44
C LEU A 29 -6.87 6.81 -0.75
N GLU A 30 -6.93 5.66 -1.38
CA GLU A 30 -7.45 4.42 -0.84
C GLU A 30 -6.34 3.37 -0.97
N ILE A 31 -5.77 2.96 0.15
CA ILE A 31 -4.79 1.88 0.19
C ILE A 31 -5.55 0.57 0.13
N LEU A 32 -5.37 -0.19 -0.95
CA LEU A 32 -6.11 -1.43 -1.19
C LEU A 32 -5.54 -2.62 -0.43
N ASP A 33 -4.22 -2.71 -0.39
CA ASP A 33 -3.47 -3.79 0.25
C ASP A 33 -1.98 -3.40 0.33
N ASP A 34 -1.19 -4.25 0.99
CA ASP A 34 0.27 -4.19 0.97
C ASP A 34 0.93 -5.55 0.75
N ALA A 35 2.15 -5.53 0.22
CA ALA A 35 2.93 -6.72 -0.12
C ALA A 35 4.34 -6.62 0.46
N ASP A 36 4.84 -7.71 1.03
CA ASP A 36 6.21 -7.80 1.56
C ASP A 36 7.24 -8.29 0.53
N ASN A 37 6.77 -8.68 -0.66
CA ASN A 37 7.63 -9.11 -1.75
C ASN A 37 6.94 -8.97 -3.13
N GLY A 38 7.74 -9.09 -4.19
CA GLY A 38 7.25 -8.94 -5.56
C GLY A 38 6.27 -10.03 -6.04
N ILE A 39 6.33 -11.24 -5.49
CA ILE A 39 5.41 -12.32 -5.86
C ILE A 39 4.01 -12.05 -5.29
N GLU A 40 3.95 -11.61 -4.03
CA GLU A 40 2.70 -11.18 -3.40
C GLU A 40 2.12 -9.96 -4.11
N PHE A 41 2.96 -8.96 -4.41
CA PHE A 41 2.57 -7.77 -5.15
C PHE A 41 1.84 -8.10 -6.46
N VAL A 42 2.44 -8.96 -7.30
CA VAL A 42 1.84 -9.34 -8.59
C VAL A 42 0.50 -10.04 -8.37
N LYS A 43 0.38 -10.94 -7.38
CA LYS A 43 -0.88 -11.62 -7.08
C LYS A 43 -2.00 -10.67 -6.64
N ILE A 44 -1.65 -9.59 -5.95
CA ILE A 44 -2.65 -8.59 -5.54
C ILE A 44 -3.01 -7.67 -6.71
N ALA A 45 -2.02 -7.25 -7.51
CA ALA A 45 -2.23 -6.35 -8.65
C ALA A 45 -3.04 -6.98 -9.80
N GLU A 46 -3.07 -8.31 -9.90
CA GLU A 46 -3.87 -9.05 -10.87
C GLU A 46 -5.37 -9.17 -10.50
N LYS A 47 -5.77 -8.77 -9.28
CA LYS A 47 -7.18 -8.77 -8.83
C LYS A 47 -7.95 -7.53 -9.28
#